data_AF-A0A091HR06-F1
#
_entry.id   AF-A0A091HR06-F1
#
_cell.length_a   1.000
_cell.length_b   1.000
_cell.length_c   1.000
_cell.angle_alpha   90.00
_cell.angle_beta   90.00
_cell.angle_gamma   90.00
#
_symmetry.space_group_name_H-M   'P 1'
#
loop_
_entity.id
_entity.type
_entity.pdbx_description
1 polymer ?
#
loop_
_entity_poly.entity_id
_entity_poly.type
_entity_poly.pdbx_seq_one_letter_code
_entity_poly.pdbx_strand_id
1 'polypeptide(L)'
;GHTTETVGSLLDDQHWHSLHIERYGRHINLTLDGEVKRFRCHGTFDQLDLDTEIFFGGVIDQDKQHLTYRQNFRGCVENIIFNGVNIADLARHRRPNIRFEGSVGHYCRDQVTTPITFAGINNYVQVPGIPRRNRLSVSFRFRSWDTVGLLLYTSFDDRLGSLEVVLSEGQVNVSI
;
A
#
# COMPACT_ATOMS: atom_id res chain seq x y z
N GLY A 1 23.14 0.75 -16.26
CA GLY A 1 22.17 1.76 -16.75
C GLY A 1 20.81 1.38 -16.20
N HIS A 2 19.97 2.37 -15.90
CA HIS A 2 18.63 2.12 -15.36
C HIS A 2 17.78 1.29 -16.35
N THR A 3 17.12 0.24 -15.85
CA THR A 3 16.26 -0.67 -16.62
C THR A 3 14.97 -0.90 -15.84
N THR A 4 13.84 -0.81 -16.53
CA THR A 4 12.51 -0.97 -15.95
C THR A 4 11.71 -1.88 -16.86
N GLU A 5 11.06 -2.88 -16.28
CA GLU A 5 10.26 -3.86 -16.99
C GLU A 5 8.98 -4.13 -16.21
N THR A 6 7.86 -4.22 -16.91
CA THR A 6 6.54 -4.49 -16.32
C THR A 6 6.07 -5.91 -16.64
N VAL A 7 5.48 -6.61 -15.67
CA VAL A 7 4.87 -7.94 -15.83
C VAL A 7 3.57 -8.00 -15.01
N GLY A 8 2.59 -8.77 -15.51
CA GLY A 8 1.29 -8.95 -14.86
C GLY A 8 0.29 -7.81 -15.09
N SER A 9 -0.94 -8.06 -14.66
CA SER A 9 -2.06 -7.12 -14.67
C SER A 9 -3.03 -7.48 -13.54
N LEU A 10 -3.68 -6.48 -12.95
CA LEU A 10 -4.71 -6.66 -11.90
C LEU A 10 -4.26 -7.51 -10.69
N LEU A 11 -3.00 -7.30 -10.25
CA LEU A 11 -2.42 -8.02 -9.10
C LEU A 11 -2.91 -7.48 -7.74
N ASP A 12 -3.84 -6.53 -7.75
CA ASP A 12 -4.49 -5.91 -6.60
C ASP A 12 -5.84 -6.57 -6.27
N ASP A 13 -5.94 -7.88 -6.50
CA ASP A 13 -7.18 -8.67 -6.43
C ASP A 13 -7.38 -9.40 -5.08
N GLN A 14 -6.48 -9.19 -4.12
CA GLN A 14 -6.41 -9.86 -2.80
C GLN A 14 -6.05 -11.34 -2.83
N HIS A 15 -5.57 -11.87 -3.96
CA HIS A 15 -4.99 -13.20 -4.01
C HIS A 15 -3.48 -13.17 -3.80
N TRP A 16 -2.93 -14.34 -3.47
CA TRP A 16 -1.49 -14.52 -3.38
C TRP A 16 -0.90 -14.61 -4.78
N HIS A 17 0.07 -13.74 -5.05
CA HIS A 17 0.89 -13.78 -6.27
C HIS A 17 2.32 -14.19 -5.92
N SER A 18 2.91 -15.07 -6.73
CA SER A 18 4.26 -15.57 -6.55
C SER A 18 5.24 -14.86 -7.48
N LEU A 19 6.24 -14.21 -6.91
CA LEU A 19 7.30 -13.51 -7.64
C LEU A 19 8.65 -14.20 -7.42
N HIS A 20 9.35 -14.53 -8.50
CA HIS A 20 10.72 -15.06 -8.46
C HIS A 20 11.63 -14.28 -9.42
N ILE A 21 12.82 -13.90 -8.96
CA ILE A 21 13.79 -13.12 -9.72
C ILE A 21 15.13 -13.84 -9.71
N GLU A 22 15.64 -14.15 -10.89
CA GLU A 22 16.98 -14.68 -11.08
C GLU A 22 17.78 -13.74 -11.96
N ARG A 23 18.98 -13.37 -11.49
CA ARG A 23 19.90 -12.54 -12.26
C ARG A 23 21.23 -13.27 -12.45
N TYR A 24 21.66 -13.39 -13.71
CA TYR A 24 22.97 -13.89 -14.08
C TYR A 24 23.69 -12.87 -14.96
N GLY A 25 24.71 -12.21 -14.42
CA GLY A 25 25.35 -11.08 -15.09
C GLY A 25 24.34 -9.98 -15.37
N ARG A 26 24.10 -9.64 -16.64
CA ARG A 26 23.03 -8.71 -17.05
C ARG A 26 21.72 -9.37 -17.45
N HIS A 27 21.63 -10.69 -17.47
CA HIS A 27 20.42 -11.40 -17.86
C HIS A 27 19.53 -11.61 -16.64
N ILE A 28 18.24 -11.31 -16.77
CA ILE A 28 17.25 -11.45 -15.71
C ILE A 28 16.11 -12.34 -16.22
N ASN A 29 15.76 -13.33 -15.40
CA ASN A 29 14.51 -14.07 -15.50
C ASN A 29 13.60 -13.58 -14.38
N LEU A 30 12.51 -12.93 -14.75
CA LEU A 30 11.46 -12.49 -13.85
C LEU A 30 10.27 -13.43 -14.04
N THR A 31 9.87 -14.15 -12.99
CA THR A 31 8.72 -15.06 -13.04
C THR A 31 7.63 -14.54 -12.14
N LEU A 32 6.44 -14.32 -12.68
CA LEU A 32 5.24 -13.93 -11.94
C LEU A 32 4.16 -14.97 -12.20
N ASP A 33 3.66 -15.63 -11.16
CA ASP A 33 2.61 -16.67 -11.23
C ASP A 33 2.89 -17.77 -12.26
N GLY A 34 4.18 -18.08 -12.47
CA GLY A 34 4.66 -19.06 -13.44
C GLY A 34 4.97 -18.50 -14.83
N GLU A 35 4.53 -17.28 -15.16
CA GLU A 35 4.88 -16.61 -16.41
C GLU A 35 6.28 -16.00 -16.34
N VAL A 36 7.16 -16.43 -17.25
CA VAL A 36 8.57 -16.00 -17.27
C VAL A 36 8.79 -14.89 -18.29
N LYS A 37 9.19 -13.71 -17.82
CA LYS A 37 9.69 -12.60 -18.62
C LYS A 37 11.22 -12.54 -18.55
N ARG A 38 11.88 -12.62 -19.72
CA ARG A 38 13.34 -12.55 -19.83
C ARG A 38 13.78 -11.23 -20.44
N PHE A 39 14.73 -10.56 -19.80
CA PHE A 39 15.27 -9.29 -20.29
C PHE A 39 16.72 -9.10 -19.87
N ARG A 40 17.33 -8.01 -20.35
CA ARG A 40 18.73 -7.68 -20.09
C ARG A 40 18.85 -6.26 -19.56
N CYS A 41 19.60 -6.08 -18.48
CA CYS A 41 19.93 -4.76 -17.95
C CYS A 41 20.68 -3.90 -18.98
N HIS A 42 20.36 -2.62 -18.99
CA HIS A 42 21.03 -1.59 -19.77
C HIS A 42 22.41 -1.29 -19.19
N GLY A 43 23.33 -0.83 -20.04
CA GLY A 43 24.72 -0.52 -19.67
C GLY A 43 25.66 -1.72 -19.72
N THR A 44 26.86 -1.55 -19.16
CA THR A 44 28.01 -2.45 -19.38
C THR A 44 28.43 -3.26 -18.15
N PHE A 45 27.93 -2.93 -16.96
CA PHE A 45 28.29 -3.62 -15.72
C PHE A 45 27.56 -4.97 -15.59
N ASP A 46 28.30 -6.04 -15.31
CA ASP A 46 27.76 -7.38 -15.10
C ASP A 46 27.61 -7.75 -13.62
N GLN A 47 28.25 -7.03 -12.70
CA GLN A 47 28.14 -7.26 -11.25
C GLN A 47 26.89 -6.59 -10.66
N LEU A 48 26.40 -7.15 -9.55
CA LEU A 48 25.44 -6.50 -8.65
C LEU A 48 26.20 -6.12 -7.40
N ASP A 49 26.42 -4.83 -7.20
CA ASP A 49 26.95 -4.31 -5.95
C ASP A 49 25.74 -3.82 -5.13
N LEU A 50 25.27 -4.66 -4.22
CA LEU A 50 24.21 -4.27 -3.30
C LEU A 50 24.84 -3.44 -2.20
N ASP A 51 24.19 -2.33 -1.86
CA ASP A 51 24.55 -1.59 -0.65
C ASP A 51 24.30 -2.46 0.60
N THR A 52 24.68 -1.94 1.76
CA THR A 52 24.64 -2.60 3.07
C THR A 52 23.27 -3.14 3.48
N GLU A 53 22.17 -2.59 2.95
CA GLU A 53 20.81 -2.88 3.40
C GLU A 53 19.87 -3.23 2.24
N ILE A 54 18.95 -4.17 2.47
CA ILE A 54 17.86 -4.53 1.55
C ILE A 54 16.55 -4.29 2.29
N PHE A 55 15.61 -3.60 1.63
CA PHE A 55 14.33 -3.22 2.22
C PHE A 55 13.17 -4.00 1.59
N PHE A 56 12.29 -4.53 2.44
CA PHE A 56 11.05 -5.18 2.01
C PHE A 56 9.85 -4.36 2.49
N GLY A 57 8.89 -4.11 1.61
CA GLY A 57 7.63 -3.43 1.94
C GLY A 57 7.70 -1.90 2.00
N GLY A 58 8.87 -1.27 1.98
CA GLY A 58 8.98 0.19 1.91
C GLY A 58 10.32 0.74 2.37
N VAL A 59 10.51 2.05 2.24
CA VAL A 59 11.67 2.80 2.76
C VAL A 59 11.20 4.08 3.46
N ILE A 60 11.99 4.59 4.41
CA ILE A 60 11.66 5.80 5.19
C ILE A 60 11.97 7.09 4.40
N ASP A 61 13.09 7.12 3.68
CA ASP A 61 13.59 8.32 2.99
C ASP A 61 13.64 8.09 1.48
N GLN A 62 12.47 8.19 0.85
CA GLN A 62 12.30 7.90 -0.58
C GLN A 62 13.03 8.90 -1.48
N ASP A 63 13.17 10.16 -1.03
CA ASP A 63 13.86 11.20 -1.81
C ASP A 63 15.37 10.92 -1.92
N LYS A 64 15.98 10.32 -0.88
CA LYS A 64 17.39 9.88 -0.95
C LYS A 64 17.61 8.64 -1.80
N GLN A 65 16.60 7.79 -1.98
CA GLN A 65 16.73 6.50 -2.66
C GLN A 65 16.46 6.56 -4.17
N HIS A 66 16.24 7.77 -4.73
CA HIS A 66 15.95 7.99 -6.17
C HIS A 66 14.83 7.09 -6.73
N LEU A 67 13.87 6.73 -5.89
CA LEU A 67 12.81 5.80 -6.27
C LEU A 67 11.78 6.49 -7.17
N THR A 68 11.41 5.83 -8.26
CA THR A 68 10.33 6.29 -9.15
C THR A 68 8.96 6.23 -8.46
N TYR A 69 8.78 5.33 -7.50
CA TYR A 69 7.53 5.14 -6.77
C TYR A 69 7.67 5.48 -5.28
N ARG A 70 6.69 6.24 -4.76
CA ARG A 70 6.75 6.89 -3.44
C ARG A 70 5.73 6.35 -2.42
N GLN A 71 5.06 5.23 -2.69
CA GLN A 71 4.19 4.61 -1.69
C GLN A 71 4.78 3.31 -1.20
N ASN A 72 4.82 3.14 0.12
CA ASN A 72 5.20 1.88 0.74
C ASN A 72 4.09 0.84 0.53
N PHE A 73 4.46 -0.43 0.49
CA PHE A 73 3.54 -1.52 0.23
C PHE A 73 2.53 -1.68 1.38
N ARG A 74 1.27 -1.90 1.02
CA ARG A 74 0.20 -2.23 1.97
C ARG A 74 -0.43 -3.56 1.55
N GLY A 75 -0.15 -4.59 2.33
CA GLY A 75 -0.63 -5.95 2.08
C GLY A 75 0.14 -6.94 2.95
N CYS A 76 0.11 -8.20 2.55
CA CYS A 76 0.88 -9.27 3.17
C CYS A 76 1.98 -9.73 2.23
N VAL A 77 3.13 -10.08 2.80
CA VAL A 77 4.23 -10.73 2.09
C VAL A 77 4.64 -11.94 2.92
N GLU A 78 4.76 -13.09 2.28
CA GLU A 78 5.23 -14.31 2.91
C GLU A 78 6.35 -14.95 2.08
N ASN A 79 7.01 -15.96 2.66
CA ASN A 79 8.04 -16.75 1.98
C ASN A 79 9.16 -15.92 1.33
N ILE A 80 9.59 -14.85 2.01
CA ILE A 80 10.70 -13.99 1.56
C ILE A 80 12.00 -14.78 1.66
N ILE A 81 12.51 -15.23 0.53
CA ILE A 81 13.76 -15.98 0.43
C ILE A 81 14.75 -15.16 -0.43
N PHE A 82 15.87 -14.79 0.16
CA PHE A 82 16.93 -14.06 -0.52
C PHE A 82 18.18 -14.92 -0.58
N ASN A 83 18.61 -15.30 -1.79
CA ASN A 83 19.78 -16.17 -2.02
C ASN A 83 19.80 -17.43 -1.12
N GLY A 84 18.64 -18.08 -0.97
CA GLY A 84 18.46 -19.28 -0.14
C GLY A 84 18.27 -19.02 1.36
N VAL A 85 18.36 -17.78 1.82
CA VAL A 85 18.11 -17.40 3.22
C VAL A 85 16.66 -16.99 3.40
N ASN A 86 15.95 -17.64 4.32
CA ASN A 86 14.57 -17.30 4.66
C ASN A 86 14.51 -16.06 5.56
N ILE A 87 14.34 -14.89 4.96
CA ILE A 87 14.29 -13.61 5.66
C ILE A 87 13.03 -13.49 6.52
N ALA A 88 11.90 -14.07 6.07
CA ALA A 88 10.66 -14.07 6.84
C ALA A 88 10.82 -14.83 8.19
N ASP A 89 11.57 -15.93 8.19
CA ASP A 89 11.90 -16.66 9.41
C ASP A 89 12.83 -15.88 10.34
N LEU A 90 13.88 -15.25 9.80
CA LEU A 90 14.78 -14.39 10.59
C LEU A 90 14.03 -13.21 11.23
N ALA A 91 13.09 -12.63 10.48
CA ALA A 91 12.23 -11.56 10.94
C ALA A 91 11.29 -12.03 12.06
N ARG A 92 10.63 -13.18 11.89
CA ARG A 92 9.76 -13.77 12.92
C ARG A 92 10.51 -14.04 14.22
N HIS A 93 11.75 -14.50 14.14
CA HIS A 93 12.61 -14.77 15.29
C HIS A 93 13.37 -13.54 15.81
N ARG A 94 13.11 -12.34 15.28
CA ARG A 94 13.73 -11.06 15.68
C ARG A 94 15.25 -11.14 15.78
N ARG A 95 15.88 -11.72 14.76
CA ARG A 95 17.34 -11.79 14.69
C ARG A 95 17.95 -10.37 14.67
N PRO A 96 19.14 -10.16 15.28
CA PRO A 96 19.70 -8.83 15.51
C PRO A 96 20.03 -8.06 14.23
N ASN A 97 20.20 -8.76 13.10
CA ASN A 97 20.43 -8.17 11.78
C ASN A 97 19.14 -7.79 11.05
N ILE A 98 17.96 -7.91 11.68
CA ILE A 98 16.68 -7.52 11.11
C ILE A 98 16.14 -6.30 11.86
N ARG A 99 15.89 -5.22 11.12
CA ARG A 99 15.29 -3.99 11.63
C ARG A 99 13.87 -3.84 11.10
N PHE A 100 12.97 -3.39 11.97
CA PHE A 100 11.59 -3.08 11.62
C PHE A 100 11.34 -1.59 11.80
N GLU A 101 10.59 -1.01 10.88
CA GLU A 101 10.16 0.38 10.94
C GLU A 101 8.63 0.43 10.82
N GLY A 102 7.99 1.08 11.79
CA GLY A 102 6.53 1.07 11.92
C GLY A 102 5.95 -0.24 12.50
N SER A 103 4.68 -0.51 12.19
CA SER A 103 3.93 -1.64 12.75
C SER A 103 3.89 -2.82 11.77
N VAL A 104 4.85 -3.73 11.90
CA VAL A 104 4.90 -4.98 11.12
C VAL A 104 4.32 -6.13 11.95
N GLY A 105 3.21 -6.71 11.49
CA GLY A 105 2.61 -7.91 12.07
C GLY A 105 3.17 -9.19 11.44
N HIS A 106 3.23 -10.27 12.21
CA HIS A 106 3.65 -11.61 11.72
C HIS A 106 2.46 -12.52 11.40
N TYR A 107 1.33 -11.91 11.02
CA TYR A 107 0.12 -12.60 10.61
C TYR A 107 -0.49 -11.85 9.43
N CYS A 108 -1.09 -12.59 8.49
CA CYS A 108 -1.94 -12.01 7.47
C CYS A 108 -3.39 -12.30 7.85
N ARG A 109 -4.18 -11.25 8.07
CA ARG A 109 -5.64 -11.37 8.13
C ARG A 109 -6.15 -10.87 6.79
N ASP A 110 -6.98 -11.67 6.13
CA ASP A 110 -7.78 -11.17 5.01
C ASP A 110 -8.48 -9.91 5.49
N GLN A 111 -8.23 -8.79 4.81
CA GLN A 111 -8.90 -7.53 5.13
C GLN A 111 -10.34 -7.64 4.62
N VAL A 112 -11.16 -8.42 5.32
CA VAL A 112 -12.61 -8.37 5.15
C VAL A 112 -13.03 -6.98 5.64
N THR A 113 -13.16 -6.03 4.71
CA THR A 113 -13.75 -4.74 5.01
C THR A 113 -15.16 -5.02 5.47
N THR A 114 -15.41 -4.92 6.77
CA THR A 114 -16.73 -5.15 7.35
C THR A 114 -17.56 -3.89 7.06
N PRO A 115 -18.54 -3.93 6.14
CA PRO A 115 -19.34 -2.76 5.86
C PRO A 115 -20.24 -2.46 7.06
N ILE A 116 -20.60 -1.19 7.22
CA ILE A 116 -21.66 -0.76 8.12
C ILE A 116 -22.84 -0.34 7.26
N THR A 117 -24.05 -0.77 7.63
CA THR A 117 -25.29 -0.44 6.89
C THR A 117 -26.11 0.59 7.66
N PHE A 118 -26.37 1.73 7.02
CA PHE A 118 -27.28 2.76 7.53
C PHE A 118 -28.69 2.47 7.02
N ALA A 119 -29.46 1.67 7.77
CA ALA A 119 -30.78 1.19 7.34
C ALA A 119 -31.91 2.25 7.37
N GLY A 120 -31.64 3.48 7.80
CA GLY A 120 -32.64 4.54 7.94
C GLY A 120 -32.00 5.92 8.00
N ILE A 121 -32.78 6.94 7.66
CA ILE A 121 -32.33 8.33 7.46
C ILE A 121 -31.75 9.01 8.71
N ASN A 122 -32.06 8.51 9.90
CA ASN A 122 -31.58 9.06 11.18
C ASN A 122 -30.40 8.27 11.76
N ASN A 123 -29.88 7.26 11.04
CA ASN A 123 -28.77 6.45 11.51
C ASN A 123 -27.46 7.16 11.20
N TYR A 124 -26.59 7.30 12.20
CA TYR A 124 -25.27 7.89 12.03
C TYR A 124 -24.25 7.21 12.96
N VAL A 125 -22.97 7.34 12.62
CA VAL A 125 -21.85 6.93 13.47
C VAL A 125 -21.06 8.18 13.79
N GLN A 126 -20.91 8.49 15.07
CA GLN A 126 -20.05 9.57 15.54
C GLN A 126 -18.68 9.01 15.93
N VAL A 127 -17.63 9.60 15.39
CA VAL A 127 -16.23 9.22 15.69
C VAL A 127 -15.50 10.36 16.40
N PRO A 128 -14.53 10.07 17.28
CA PRO A 128 -13.71 11.11 17.90
C PRO A 128 -12.91 11.92 16.87
N GLY A 129 -12.99 13.25 16.95
CA GLY A 129 -12.13 14.14 16.18
C GLY A 129 -10.69 14.20 16.71
N ILE A 130 -9.76 14.69 15.88
CA ILE A 130 -8.36 14.91 16.28
C ILE A 130 -8.10 16.42 16.36
N PRO A 131 -8.15 17.03 17.56
CA PRO A 131 -7.97 18.47 17.70
C PRO A 131 -6.54 18.91 17.35
N ARG A 132 -6.37 20.20 17.03
CA ARG A 132 -5.06 20.85 16.79
C ARG A 132 -4.22 20.20 15.68
N ARG A 133 -4.87 19.63 14.66
CA ARG A 133 -4.22 19.14 13.43
C ARG A 133 -4.60 20.05 12.26
N ASN A 134 -3.61 20.41 11.45
CA ASN A 134 -3.79 21.21 10.22
C ASN A 134 -4.02 20.36 8.96
N ARG A 135 -4.13 19.03 9.11
CA ARG A 135 -4.33 18.10 7.99
C ARG A 135 -5.44 17.12 8.32
N LEU A 136 -6.48 17.13 7.49
CA LEU A 136 -7.52 16.11 7.45
C LEU A 136 -7.30 15.22 6.22
N SER A 137 -7.34 13.91 6.40
CA SER A 137 -7.32 12.93 5.31
C SER A 137 -8.33 11.86 5.63
N VAL A 138 -9.36 11.75 4.79
CA VAL A 138 -10.44 10.79 4.95
C VAL A 138 -10.60 10.03 3.64
N SER A 139 -10.78 8.70 3.74
CA SER A 139 -11.04 7.82 2.61
C SER A 139 -12.04 6.76 3.02
N PHE A 140 -13.11 6.60 2.25
CA PHE A 140 -14.12 5.57 2.43
C PHE A 140 -14.70 5.15 1.08
N ARG A 141 -15.35 3.98 1.05
CA ARG A 141 -16.15 3.50 -0.08
C ARG A 141 -17.60 3.45 0.37
N PHE A 142 -18.53 3.88 -0.47
CA PHE A 142 -19.96 3.82 -0.19
C PHE A 142 -20.71 3.16 -1.36
N ARG A 143 -21.88 2.59 -1.05
CA ARG A 143 -22.83 2.07 -2.04
C ARG A 143 -24.23 2.40 -1.55
N SER A 144 -25.01 3.10 -2.37
CA SER A 144 -26.41 3.42 -2.08
C SER A 144 -27.24 3.35 -3.35
N TRP A 145 -28.55 3.19 -3.18
CA TRP A 145 -29.56 3.41 -4.22
C TRP A 145 -30.18 4.81 -4.13
N ASP A 146 -29.97 5.51 -3.00
CA ASP A 146 -30.47 6.86 -2.79
C ASP A 146 -29.68 7.86 -3.63
N THR A 147 -30.37 8.86 -4.17
CA THR A 147 -29.76 9.94 -4.97
C THR A 147 -29.36 11.14 -4.11
N VAL A 148 -29.75 11.17 -2.83
CA VAL A 148 -29.48 12.25 -1.87
C VAL A 148 -29.07 11.65 -0.53
N GLY A 149 -28.06 12.24 0.12
CA GLY A 149 -27.68 11.87 1.48
C GLY A 149 -26.37 12.53 1.95
N LEU A 150 -26.29 12.85 3.25
CA LEU A 150 -25.07 13.34 3.88
C LEU A 150 -24.12 12.16 4.13
N LEU A 151 -22.92 12.20 3.54
CA LEU A 151 -21.91 11.14 3.65
C LEU A 151 -20.91 11.42 4.77
N LEU A 152 -20.50 12.68 4.94
CA LEU A 152 -19.56 13.11 5.98
C LEU A 152 -19.85 14.55 6.38
N TYR A 153 -19.75 14.83 7.68
CA TYR A 153 -19.82 16.18 8.23
C TYR A 153 -18.82 16.34 9.38
N THR A 154 -18.13 17.48 9.43
CA THR A 154 -17.40 17.93 10.62
C THR A 154 -17.38 19.45 10.68
N SER A 155 -17.62 20.01 11.87
CA SER A 155 -17.38 21.42 12.16
C SER A 155 -15.91 21.63 12.55
N PHE A 156 -15.30 22.72 12.08
CA PHE A 156 -13.98 23.15 12.57
C PHE A 156 -14.12 23.97 13.86
N ASP A 157 -13.03 24.07 14.61
CA ASP A 157 -12.97 24.87 15.84
C ASP A 157 -13.27 26.36 15.54
N ASP A 158 -13.69 27.12 16.54
CA ASP A 158 -13.86 28.59 16.46
C ASP A 158 -14.70 29.14 15.28
N ARG A 159 -15.70 28.39 14.80
CA ARG A 159 -16.56 28.79 13.66
C ARG A 159 -15.77 29.01 12.36
N LEU A 160 -14.62 28.34 12.21
CA LEU A 160 -13.77 28.41 11.02
C LEU A 160 -14.37 27.73 9.77
N GLY A 161 -15.60 27.23 9.87
CA GLY A 161 -16.33 26.58 8.79
C GLY A 161 -16.65 25.12 9.11
N SER A 162 -16.96 24.36 8.08
CA SER A 162 -17.29 22.95 8.18
C SER A 162 -16.98 22.24 6.88
N LEU A 163 -16.43 21.03 6.98
CA LEU A 163 -16.39 20.12 5.84
C LEU A 163 -17.70 19.34 5.78
N GLU A 164 -18.35 19.41 4.63
CA GLU A 164 -19.53 18.64 4.28
C GLU A 164 -19.28 17.88 2.96
N VAL A 165 -19.61 16.58 2.95
CA VAL A 165 -19.61 15.75 1.75
C VAL A 165 -21.00 15.15 1.60
N VAL A 166 -21.68 15.49 0.51
CA VAL A 166 -23.07 15.08 0.25
C VAL A 166 -23.18 14.39 -1.09
N LEU A 167 -24.08 13.42 -1.15
CA LEU A 167 -24.64 12.91 -2.38
C LEU A 167 -25.86 13.79 -2.72
N SER A 168 -25.89 14.37 -3.91
CA SER A 168 -27.00 15.19 -4.41
C SER A 168 -27.21 14.89 -5.89
N GLU A 169 -28.43 14.50 -6.26
CA GLU A 169 -28.77 14.10 -7.63
C GLU A 169 -27.83 13.00 -8.19
N GLY A 170 -27.37 12.11 -7.32
CA GLY A 170 -26.42 11.05 -7.67
C GLY A 170 -24.97 11.52 -7.88
N GLN A 171 -24.67 12.79 -7.60
CA GLN A 171 -23.33 13.37 -7.67
C GLN A 171 -22.77 13.64 -6.28
N VAL A 172 -21.45 13.49 -6.12
CA VAL A 172 -20.77 13.82 -4.86
C VAL A 172 -20.36 15.27 -4.87
N ASN A 173 -20.91 16.07 -3.95
CA ASN A 173 -20.55 17.47 -3.75
C ASN A 173 -19.78 17.61 -2.43
N VAL A 174 -18.78 18.50 -2.44
CA VAL A 174 -17.93 18.80 -1.29
C VAL A 174 -17.95 20.30 -1.02
N SER A 175 -18.22 20.66 0.23
CA SER A 175 -18.19 22.04 0.73
C SER A 175 -17.23 22.12 1.92
N ILE A 176 -16.37 23.15 1.96
CA ILE A 176 -15.41 23.43 3.04
C ILE A 176 -15.53 24.90 3.43
#